data_AF-A0A167JBK6-F1
#
_entry.id   AF-A0A167JBK6-F1
#
_cell.length_a   1.000
_cell.length_b   1.000
_cell.length_c   1.000
_cell.angle_alpha   90.00
_cell.angle_beta   90.00
_cell.angle_gamma   90.00
#
_symmetry.space_group_name_H-M   'P 1'
#
loop_
_entity.id
_entity.type
_entity.pdbx_description
1 polymer ?
#
loop_
_entity_poly.entity_id
_entity_poly.type
_entity_poly.pdbx_seq_one_letter_code
_entity_poly.pdbx_strand_id
1 'polypeptide(L)'
;MANYDNPKAYYNQSGIYCQNLQSPSLILRPLDYVPAPPMTGSSNSTSNSRPPINNSYSSPARMLKPNGSSGDLPPPPYSPSSPQPSAPPMPGYPSYGTTQPGLLSPALPFPVPQPETPPSTQQQMPIPHPISSPSPNPHIPRDWPTYRTPPPPPPPAWPERRRRSGSCCQSWCKYLFLSILIWLLVLKYIGVYQSPSNIPATLCDDNSADYWEQLPPSFLITQNVKVVVEGRVTGGTIRVNRLPTNAQGTIKPTVRVSANHRNLLKEMSFRYTPGPETLLELIMPTLLPADGCVYVDMVIDLADDAIALDINVTNLSIVVVDPFVINRVNLRTTNAKITFDAPWEGNSLSLQSSNAALSVSGLEASNNINIVTTNGNVLLTTAVAGSAINVRSTNGQIIGSSLTAPLVQLKSTNGRISPGIVVGQNVVVESSNGALLLEVTANKINTHTTNDKINLTVNDVEGSIVRAVTSNSQARLIMNGFKGQFKIKTSHRNSARIKNDSDYPISYTYTSSFSKEGVISSGTGTIYVATSNSDDEITFRN
;
A
#
# COMPACT_ATOMS: atom_id res chain seq x y z
N MET A 1 -18.53 17.24 40.95
CA MET A 1 -18.29 18.66 40.61
C MET A 1 -17.50 19.26 41.75
N ALA A 2 -16.18 19.32 41.64
CA ALA A 2 -15.31 20.00 42.59
C ALA A 2 -14.41 20.94 41.77
N ASN A 3 -14.66 22.23 41.94
CA ASN A 3 -13.97 23.32 41.27
C ASN A 3 -12.73 23.64 42.13
N TYR A 4 -11.53 23.46 41.59
CA TYR A 4 -10.29 23.84 42.26
C TYR A 4 -9.86 25.22 41.77
N ASP A 5 -10.17 26.25 42.56
CA ASP A 5 -9.55 27.57 42.47
C ASP A 5 -8.22 27.54 43.23
N ASN A 6 -7.12 27.86 42.56
CA ASN A 6 -5.77 27.89 43.15
C ASN A 6 -5.27 29.35 43.23
N PRO A 7 -4.82 29.85 44.41
CA PRO A 7 -4.33 31.21 44.55
C PRO A 7 -2.87 31.37 44.12
N LYS A 8 -2.57 32.56 43.58
CA LYS A 8 -1.27 33.03 43.09
C LYS A 8 -0.18 32.96 44.17
N ALA A 9 0.95 32.36 43.86
CA ALA A 9 2.20 32.49 44.62
C ALA A 9 3.25 33.25 43.79
N TYR A 10 3.72 34.37 44.34
CA TYR A 10 4.89 35.12 43.87
C TYR A 10 6.16 34.33 44.20
N TYR A 11 7.07 34.16 43.24
CA TYR A 11 8.46 33.86 43.55
C TYR A 11 9.45 34.68 42.70
N ASN A 12 10.55 34.96 43.38
CA ASN A 12 11.51 36.04 43.19
C ASN A 12 12.62 35.64 42.20
N GLN A 13 13.13 36.62 41.46
CA GLN A 13 14.27 36.48 40.55
C GLN A 13 15.61 36.40 41.31
N SER A 14 16.46 35.46 40.92
CA SER A 14 17.92 35.45 41.06
C SER A 14 18.42 34.22 40.28
N GLY A 15 19.50 34.18 39.51
CA GLY A 15 20.59 35.08 39.19
C GLY A 15 21.55 34.23 38.35
N ILE A 16 22.14 34.82 37.32
CA ILE A 16 22.99 34.20 36.30
C ILE A 16 24.32 33.72 36.91
N TYR A 17 24.76 32.50 36.58
CA TYR A 17 26.18 32.13 36.55
C TYR A 17 26.47 31.19 35.38
N CYS A 18 27.23 31.70 34.40
CA CYS A 18 27.85 30.93 33.35
C CYS A 18 29.12 30.25 33.91
N GLN A 19 29.24 28.94 33.73
CA GLN A 19 30.54 28.25 33.83
C GLN A 19 30.78 27.39 32.60
N ASN A 20 31.94 27.67 31.99
CA ASN A 20 32.55 26.95 30.89
C ASN A 20 32.78 25.48 31.25
N LEU A 21 32.33 24.56 30.41
CA LEU A 21 32.81 23.18 30.40
C LEU A 21 33.38 22.85 29.03
N GLN A 22 34.70 22.67 29.03
CA GLN A 22 35.51 22.16 27.94
C GLN A 22 35.11 20.72 27.63
N SER A 23 34.93 20.43 26.35
CA SER A 23 34.70 19.09 25.81
C SER A 23 36.02 18.29 25.76
N PRO A 24 36.06 17.05 26.28
CA PRO A 24 37.16 16.15 26.01
C PRO A 24 36.88 15.37 24.71
N SER A 25 37.85 15.44 23.80
CA SER A 25 37.96 14.63 22.58
C SER A 25 38.10 13.15 22.90
N LEU A 26 37.13 12.33 22.46
CA LEU A 26 37.20 10.87 22.51
C LEU A 26 38.00 10.33 21.32
N ILE A 27 39.13 9.71 21.63
CA ILE A 27 39.95 8.92 20.71
C ILE A 27 39.31 7.53 20.60
N LEU A 28 38.83 7.19 19.39
CA LEU A 28 38.36 5.84 19.06
C LEU A 28 39.57 4.91 18.89
N ARG A 29 39.70 3.91 19.78
CA ARG A 29 40.52 2.72 19.54
C ARG A 29 39.65 1.62 18.91
N PRO A 30 40.14 0.88 17.91
CA PRO A 30 39.43 -0.26 17.36
C PRO A 30 39.42 -1.43 18.37
N LEU A 31 38.26 -2.06 18.53
CA LEU A 31 38.08 -3.26 19.35
C LEU A 31 38.62 -4.48 18.61
N ASP A 32 39.53 -5.19 19.27
CA ASP A 32 40.06 -6.49 18.85
C ASP A 32 38.97 -7.57 18.87
N TYR A 33 38.94 -8.35 17.79
CA TYR A 33 38.06 -9.48 17.55
C TYR A 33 38.53 -10.69 18.36
N VAL A 34 37.73 -11.16 19.32
CA VAL A 34 37.98 -12.40 20.09
C VAL A 34 37.12 -13.52 19.50
N PRO A 35 37.71 -14.59 18.94
CA PRO A 35 36.96 -15.73 18.43
C PRO A 35 36.49 -16.65 19.58
N ALA A 36 35.24 -17.11 19.49
CA ALA A 36 34.66 -18.08 20.41
C ALA A 36 35.33 -19.47 20.29
N PRO A 37 35.49 -20.22 21.39
CA PRO A 37 36.10 -21.54 21.37
C PRO A 37 35.13 -22.63 20.84
N PRO A 38 35.67 -23.74 20.31
CA PRO A 38 34.86 -24.81 19.74
C PRO A 38 34.31 -25.73 20.84
N MET A 39 33.03 -26.09 20.75
CA MET A 39 32.46 -27.17 21.55
C MET A 39 32.73 -28.52 20.88
N THR A 40 33.56 -29.33 21.54
CA THR A 40 33.69 -30.77 21.32
C THR A 40 33.13 -31.50 22.55
N GLY A 41 32.50 -32.67 22.34
CA GLY A 41 32.29 -33.64 23.42
C GLY A 41 30.99 -34.41 23.37
N SER A 42 31.01 -35.57 22.71
CA SER A 42 30.04 -36.66 22.90
C SER A 42 30.21 -37.34 24.28
N SER A 43 29.14 -37.88 24.86
CA SER A 43 28.92 -39.34 25.02
C SER A 43 27.97 -39.72 26.19
N ASN A 44 27.06 -40.64 25.85
CA ASN A 44 26.59 -41.84 26.56
C ASN A 44 25.87 -41.82 27.93
N SER A 45 24.60 -42.25 27.83
CA SER A 45 24.00 -43.47 28.43
C SER A 45 23.40 -43.51 29.85
N THR A 46 22.15 -44.02 29.85
CA THR A 46 21.49 -44.97 30.78
C THR A 46 20.88 -44.50 32.11
N SER A 47 19.54 -44.49 32.14
CA SER A 47 18.68 -45.48 32.84
C SER A 47 17.60 -44.93 33.80
N ASN A 48 16.40 -45.48 33.55
CA ASN A 48 15.36 -45.92 34.49
C ASN A 48 14.36 -44.98 35.18
N SER A 49 13.12 -45.45 35.04
CA SER A 49 12.00 -45.47 35.99
C SER A 49 11.02 -44.29 36.04
N ARG A 50 9.84 -44.51 35.45
CA ARG A 50 8.59 -43.81 35.77
C ARG A 50 7.43 -44.82 35.77
N PRO A 51 6.56 -44.86 36.81
CA PRO A 51 5.44 -45.78 36.88
C PRO A 51 4.18 -45.21 36.21
N PRO A 52 3.21 -46.04 35.79
CA PRO A 52 1.94 -45.58 35.23
C PRO A 52 0.91 -45.30 36.32
N ILE A 53 0.23 -44.16 36.20
CA ILE A 53 -0.92 -43.78 37.03
C ILE A 53 -2.17 -44.46 36.44
N ASN A 54 -2.75 -45.31 37.28
CA ASN A 54 -4.03 -45.96 37.11
C ASN A 54 -5.10 -44.99 37.65
N ASN A 55 -6.14 -44.66 36.89
CA ASN A 55 -7.38 -44.11 37.46
C ASN A 55 -8.59 -44.48 36.61
N SER A 56 -9.21 -45.55 37.08
CA SER A 56 -10.59 -45.95 36.89
C SER A 56 -11.58 -44.85 37.33
N TYR A 57 -12.55 -44.51 36.48
CA TYR A 57 -13.85 -44.06 36.95
C TYR A 57 -14.99 -44.73 36.18
N SER A 58 -15.92 -45.18 37.00
CA SER A 58 -17.08 -46.01 36.81
C SER A 58 -18.20 -45.37 36.00
N SER A 59 -18.85 -46.17 35.16
CA SER A 59 -20.21 -45.97 34.67
C SER A 59 -21.23 -45.93 35.81
N PRO A 60 -22.40 -45.29 35.58
CA PRO A 60 -23.65 -45.84 36.07
C PRO A 60 -24.56 -46.26 34.92
N ALA A 61 -25.26 -47.35 35.19
CA ALA A 61 -26.15 -48.07 34.32
C ALA A 61 -27.49 -47.36 34.10
N ARG A 62 -27.98 -47.47 32.86
CA ARG A 62 -29.27 -48.07 32.48
C ARG A 62 -30.51 -47.67 33.31
N MET A 63 -31.33 -46.80 32.73
CA MET A 63 -32.78 -46.77 32.98
C MET A 63 -33.57 -46.84 31.67
N LEU A 64 -34.74 -47.46 31.79
CA LEU A 64 -35.53 -48.15 30.79
C LEU A 64 -36.31 -47.24 29.82
N LYS A 65 -36.52 -47.75 28.60
CA LYS A 65 -37.59 -47.36 27.66
C LYS A 65 -38.98 -47.61 28.28
N PRO A 66 -40.02 -46.91 27.79
CA PRO A 66 -40.97 -47.64 26.95
C PRO A 66 -41.45 -46.90 25.68
N ASN A 67 -41.77 -47.75 24.70
CA ASN A 67 -42.54 -47.64 23.45
C ASN A 67 -43.31 -46.36 23.07
N GLY A 68 -43.21 -46.04 21.79
CA GLY A 68 -44.38 -45.94 20.90
C GLY A 68 -44.44 -44.71 19.98
N SER A 69 -45.02 -44.91 18.79
CA SER A 69 -45.39 -43.95 17.73
C SER A 69 -44.22 -43.40 16.87
N SER A 70 -43.96 -43.94 15.67
CA SER A 70 -44.66 -43.76 14.37
C SER A 70 -44.37 -42.42 13.69
N GLY A 71 -43.78 -42.51 12.50
CA GLY A 71 -44.01 -41.57 11.39
C GLY A 71 -43.34 -40.20 11.47
N ASP A 72 -42.32 -40.01 10.64
CA ASP A 72 -42.33 -39.02 9.55
C ASP A 72 -40.96 -38.35 9.34
N LEU A 73 -40.53 -38.46 8.08
CA LEU A 73 -39.32 -37.86 7.52
C LEU A 73 -39.43 -36.33 7.56
N PRO A 74 -38.34 -35.59 7.84
CA PRO A 74 -38.35 -34.15 7.70
C PRO A 74 -38.35 -33.76 6.21
N PRO A 75 -39.18 -32.79 5.78
CA PRO A 75 -39.11 -32.24 4.43
C PRO A 75 -37.85 -31.36 4.23
N PRO A 76 -37.41 -31.17 2.98
CA PRO A 76 -36.20 -30.41 2.65
C PRO A 76 -36.34 -28.90 2.93
N PRO A 77 -35.23 -28.16 3.11
CA PRO A 77 -35.25 -26.76 3.49
C PRO A 77 -35.75 -25.86 2.35
N TYR A 78 -36.52 -24.86 2.76
CA TYR A 78 -37.23 -23.85 1.99
C TYR A 78 -36.37 -23.04 1.01
N SER A 79 -36.96 -22.73 -0.14
CA SER A 79 -36.57 -21.62 -1.02
C SER A 79 -36.84 -20.26 -0.33
N PRO A 80 -35.96 -19.26 -0.48
CA PRO A 80 -36.18 -17.96 0.13
C PRO A 80 -37.31 -17.20 -0.57
N SER A 81 -38.26 -16.75 0.25
CA SER A 81 -39.32 -15.82 -0.08
C SER A 81 -38.80 -14.45 -0.49
N SER A 82 -39.59 -13.82 -1.36
CA SER A 82 -39.53 -12.49 -1.96
C SER A 82 -39.15 -11.32 -1.02
N PRO A 83 -38.66 -10.19 -1.60
CA PRO A 83 -38.11 -9.06 -0.86
C PRO A 83 -39.18 -8.26 -0.11
N GLN A 84 -38.83 -7.88 1.12
CA GLN A 84 -39.64 -7.04 2.01
C GLN A 84 -39.69 -5.57 1.52
N PRO A 85 -40.77 -4.81 1.78
CA PRO A 85 -40.97 -3.46 1.26
C PRO A 85 -40.09 -2.41 1.95
N SER A 86 -39.66 -1.43 1.17
CA SER A 86 -38.92 -0.24 1.58
C SER A 86 -39.63 0.57 2.66
N ALA A 87 -38.86 1.04 3.64
CA ALA A 87 -39.30 1.93 4.71
C ALA A 87 -39.89 3.27 4.19
N PRO A 88 -40.82 3.91 4.93
CA PRO A 88 -41.44 5.17 4.53
C PRO A 88 -40.45 6.36 4.60
N PRO A 89 -40.66 7.41 3.80
CA PRO A 89 -39.78 8.58 3.76
C PRO A 89 -39.94 9.46 5.01
N MET A 90 -38.81 9.89 5.58
CA MET A 90 -38.78 10.90 6.64
C MET A 90 -39.03 12.31 6.10
N PRO A 91 -39.70 13.20 6.87
CA PRO A 91 -40.00 14.56 6.45
C PRO A 91 -38.85 15.55 6.72
N GLY A 92 -38.45 16.27 5.65
CA GLY A 92 -38.19 17.72 5.64
C GLY A 92 -36.90 18.28 6.23
N TYR A 93 -36.15 19.06 5.42
CA TYR A 93 -35.52 20.31 5.84
C TYR A 93 -35.48 21.32 4.66
N PRO A 94 -35.55 22.64 4.92
CA PRO A 94 -35.82 23.66 3.92
C PRO A 94 -34.57 24.03 3.12
N SER A 95 -34.75 24.18 1.80
CA SER A 95 -33.74 24.70 0.89
C SER A 95 -33.72 26.22 0.97
N TYR A 96 -32.61 26.78 1.46
CA TYR A 96 -32.30 28.20 1.27
C TYR A 96 -31.74 28.40 -0.13
N GLY A 97 -32.40 29.27 -0.88
CA GLY A 97 -32.01 29.65 -2.24
C GLY A 97 -30.76 30.51 -2.26
N THR A 98 -29.85 30.18 -3.17
CA THR A 98 -28.85 31.09 -3.71
C THR A 98 -28.85 30.96 -5.22
N THR A 99 -29.42 31.97 -5.85
CA THR A 99 -29.33 32.28 -7.28
C THR A 99 -27.89 32.59 -7.66
N GLN A 100 -27.27 31.75 -8.48
CA GLN A 100 -26.20 32.16 -9.40
C GLN A 100 -26.46 31.60 -10.81
N PRO A 101 -26.21 32.38 -11.86
CA PRO A 101 -26.57 32.04 -13.23
C PRO A 101 -25.64 30.97 -13.82
N GLY A 102 -26.26 29.93 -14.37
CA GLY A 102 -25.59 28.82 -15.03
C GLY A 102 -24.95 29.22 -16.36
N LEU A 103 -23.65 28.95 -16.46
CA LEU A 103 -22.96 28.68 -17.72
C LEU A 103 -22.82 27.16 -17.80
N LEU A 104 -23.66 26.52 -18.63
CA LEU A 104 -23.47 25.24 -19.32
C LEU A 104 -24.84 24.80 -19.85
N SER A 105 -25.13 25.18 -21.10
CA SER A 105 -26.27 24.66 -21.86
C SER A 105 -26.08 23.17 -22.18
N PRO A 106 -27.16 22.37 -22.28
CA PRO A 106 -27.06 20.97 -22.69
C PRO A 106 -26.68 20.83 -24.16
N ALA A 107 -25.84 19.84 -24.46
CA ALA A 107 -25.36 19.51 -25.79
C ALA A 107 -26.49 19.11 -26.76
N LEU A 108 -26.37 19.59 -27.99
CA LEU A 108 -27.20 19.19 -29.13
C LEU A 108 -26.94 17.71 -29.52
N PRO A 109 -27.95 16.99 -30.03
CA PRO A 109 -27.79 15.62 -30.49
C PRO A 109 -27.00 15.54 -31.81
N PHE A 110 -26.02 14.65 -31.87
CA PHE A 110 -25.24 14.34 -33.06
C PHE A 110 -26.10 13.66 -34.15
N PRO A 111 -25.86 13.94 -35.45
CA PRO A 111 -26.58 13.30 -36.53
C PRO A 111 -26.08 11.87 -36.81
N VAL A 112 -27.04 11.04 -37.19
CA VAL A 112 -26.93 9.63 -37.60
C VAL A 112 -26.01 9.46 -38.82
N PRO A 113 -25.10 8.45 -38.86
CA PRO A 113 -24.35 8.11 -40.06
C PRO A 113 -25.24 7.33 -41.06
N GLN A 114 -25.27 7.78 -42.32
CA GLN A 114 -25.84 7.06 -43.45
C GLN A 114 -24.84 6.06 -44.08
N PRO A 115 -25.32 5.09 -44.88
CA PRO A 115 -24.60 3.86 -45.22
C PRO A 115 -23.59 4.00 -46.36
N GLU A 116 -22.60 3.10 -46.32
CA GLU A 116 -21.54 2.92 -47.30
C GLU A 116 -22.04 2.42 -48.68
N THR A 117 -21.37 2.88 -49.74
CA THR A 117 -21.28 2.16 -51.03
C THR A 117 -19.83 2.19 -51.55
N PRO A 118 -19.39 1.18 -52.33
CA PRO A 118 -17.99 0.75 -52.41
C PRO A 118 -17.25 1.25 -53.66
N PRO A 119 -15.94 0.98 -53.78
CA PRO A 119 -15.45 0.49 -55.07
C PRO A 119 -14.39 -0.63 -55.02
N SER A 120 -14.66 -1.62 -55.88
CA SER A 120 -13.77 -2.35 -56.80
C SER A 120 -12.39 -2.85 -56.37
N THR A 121 -12.33 -4.18 -56.23
CA THR A 121 -11.41 -5.14 -56.87
C THR A 121 -10.35 -4.59 -57.84
N GLN A 122 -9.07 -4.90 -57.61
CA GLN A 122 -8.24 -5.64 -58.58
C GLN A 122 -6.85 -6.03 -58.03
N GLN A 123 -6.58 -7.34 -58.15
CA GLN A 123 -5.34 -8.00 -58.58
C GLN A 123 -4.12 -8.09 -57.63
N GLN A 124 -3.98 -9.30 -57.12
CA GLN A 124 -2.76 -9.97 -56.65
C GLN A 124 -1.72 -10.13 -57.77
N MET A 125 -0.44 -10.03 -57.42
CA MET A 125 0.61 -10.89 -58.01
C MET A 125 1.70 -11.21 -56.96
N PRO A 126 2.37 -12.38 -57.07
CA PRO A 126 3.15 -12.98 -55.99
C PRO A 126 4.67 -12.71 -56.11
N ILE A 127 5.33 -12.73 -54.95
CA ILE A 127 6.79 -12.63 -54.78
C ILE A 127 7.36 -14.04 -54.63
N PRO A 128 8.45 -14.41 -55.34
CA PRO A 128 9.35 -15.46 -54.90
C PRO A 128 10.74 -14.92 -54.51
N HIS A 129 11.28 -15.51 -53.44
CA HIS A 129 12.62 -15.32 -52.88
C HIS A 129 13.75 -15.67 -53.87
N PRO A 130 14.99 -15.22 -53.60
CA PRO A 130 16.16 -16.01 -53.99
C PRO A 130 17.06 -16.40 -52.82
N ILE A 131 17.51 -17.65 -52.93
CA ILE A 131 18.52 -18.36 -52.15
C ILE A 131 19.91 -18.07 -52.77
N SER A 132 20.87 -17.89 -51.86
CA SER A 132 22.30 -18.22 -51.85
C SER A 132 23.08 -18.58 -53.13
N SER A 133 24.31 -18.03 -53.15
CA SER A 133 25.61 -18.71 -53.40
C SER A 133 26.27 -18.65 -54.81
N PRO A 134 27.63 -18.76 -54.87
CA PRO A 134 28.47 -17.95 -55.78
C PRO A 134 29.33 -18.74 -56.79
N SER A 135 30.02 -17.96 -57.66
CA SER A 135 31.35 -18.26 -58.24
C SER A 135 31.40 -19.18 -59.49
N PRO A 136 32.53 -19.29 -60.23
CA PRO A 136 32.79 -18.42 -61.38
C PRO A 136 33.28 -19.16 -62.65
N ASN A 137 33.48 -18.38 -63.71
CA ASN A 137 34.53 -18.57 -64.73
C ASN A 137 34.23 -19.52 -65.91
N PRO A 138 35.04 -19.50 -66.98
CA PRO A 138 34.88 -18.61 -68.13
C PRO A 138 34.82 -19.39 -69.45
N HIS A 139 34.68 -18.71 -70.58
CA HIS A 139 35.46 -18.90 -71.82
C HIS A 139 34.67 -18.45 -73.07
N ILE A 140 35.46 -17.89 -74.00
CA ILE A 140 35.32 -17.91 -75.47
C ILE A 140 34.62 -16.72 -76.16
N PRO A 141 35.12 -16.35 -77.37
CA PRO A 141 35.54 -15.00 -77.66
C PRO A 141 34.90 -14.37 -78.90
N ARG A 142 35.19 -13.07 -79.04
CA ARG A 142 35.42 -12.25 -80.24
C ARG A 142 34.52 -12.38 -81.48
N ASP A 143 34.11 -11.19 -81.91
CA ASP A 143 33.88 -10.74 -83.29
C ASP A 143 32.45 -10.78 -83.83
N TRP A 144 31.62 -9.78 -83.48
CA TRP A 144 30.59 -9.24 -84.40
C TRP A 144 30.46 -7.70 -84.25
N PRO A 145 30.26 -6.97 -85.36
CA PRO A 145 30.47 -5.52 -85.45
C PRO A 145 29.38 -4.67 -84.78
N THR A 146 29.84 -3.59 -84.15
CA THR A 146 29.06 -2.52 -83.54
C THR A 146 28.11 -1.83 -84.52
N TYR A 147 26.82 -2.13 -84.42
CA TYR A 147 25.78 -1.17 -84.80
C TYR A 147 25.60 -0.19 -83.65
N ARG A 148 26.08 1.04 -83.85
CA ARG A 148 25.75 2.17 -82.96
C ARG A 148 24.28 2.52 -83.14
N THR A 149 23.42 1.99 -82.28
CA THR A 149 22.14 2.62 -82.00
C THR A 149 22.40 3.88 -81.16
N PRO A 150 21.88 5.06 -81.56
CA PRO A 150 21.97 6.24 -80.71
C PRO A 150 21.28 5.98 -79.37
N PRO A 151 21.83 6.49 -78.26
CA PRO A 151 21.22 6.32 -76.94
C PRO A 151 19.81 6.91 -76.95
N PRO A 152 18.83 6.25 -76.30
CA PRO A 152 17.52 6.84 -76.08
C PRO A 152 17.67 8.15 -75.30
N PRO A 153 16.82 9.16 -75.57
CA PRO A 153 16.84 10.41 -74.84
C PRO A 153 16.69 10.13 -73.33
N PRO A 154 17.41 10.87 -72.47
CA PRO A 154 17.31 10.67 -71.04
C PRO A 154 15.84 10.84 -70.60
N PRO A 155 15.33 9.98 -69.71
CA PRO A 155 14.00 10.17 -69.15
C PRO A 155 13.93 11.55 -68.51
N PRO A 156 12.77 12.25 -68.60
CA PRO A 156 12.61 13.56 -67.99
C PRO A 156 13.03 13.46 -66.53
N ALA A 157 13.99 14.31 -66.15
CA ALA A 157 14.49 14.41 -64.80
C ALA A 157 13.28 14.58 -63.87
N TRP A 158 12.97 13.53 -63.11
CA TRP A 158 12.03 13.63 -62.02
C TRP A 158 12.53 14.77 -61.13
N PRO A 159 11.67 15.72 -60.74
CA PRO A 159 12.09 16.82 -59.89
C PRO A 159 12.73 16.22 -58.66
N GLU A 160 14.03 16.41 -58.57
CA GLU A 160 14.88 15.91 -57.51
C GLU A 160 14.25 16.42 -56.22
N ARG A 161 13.58 15.51 -55.52
CA ARG A 161 12.88 15.78 -54.28
C ARG A 161 13.98 16.08 -53.29
N ARG A 162 14.44 17.33 -53.27
CA ARG A 162 15.38 17.86 -52.30
C ARG A 162 14.85 17.43 -50.96
N ARG A 163 15.50 16.41 -50.37
CA ARG A 163 15.38 16.11 -48.95
C ARG A 163 15.91 17.37 -48.27
N ARG A 164 15.02 18.35 -48.09
CA ARG A 164 15.18 19.40 -47.08
C ARG A 164 15.30 18.62 -45.79
N SER A 165 16.54 18.39 -45.37
CA SER A 165 16.88 18.07 -44.00
C SER A 165 16.21 19.15 -43.15
N GLY A 166 15.06 18.81 -42.57
CA GLY A 166 14.34 19.65 -41.64
C GLY A 166 15.13 19.73 -40.32
N SER A 167 16.31 20.33 -40.37
CA SER A 167 17.20 20.54 -39.22
C SER A 167 16.63 21.54 -38.21
N CYS A 168 15.52 22.21 -38.53
CA CYS A 168 14.87 23.16 -37.64
C CYS A 168 14.18 22.48 -36.43
N CYS A 169 13.65 21.26 -36.59
CA CYS A 169 12.99 20.54 -35.49
C CYS A 169 13.96 19.94 -34.46
N GLN A 170 15.23 19.70 -34.82
CA GLN A 170 16.16 19.03 -33.93
C GLN A 170 16.68 19.94 -32.82
N SER A 171 16.83 21.24 -33.09
CA SER A 171 17.19 22.22 -32.06
C SER A 171 16.02 22.51 -31.11
N TRP A 172 14.81 22.65 -31.63
CA TRP A 172 13.61 22.90 -30.81
C TRP A 172 13.24 21.72 -29.90
N CYS A 173 13.43 20.47 -30.36
CA CYS A 173 13.20 19.29 -29.52
C CYS A 173 14.11 19.26 -28.28
N LYS A 174 15.36 19.75 -28.39
CA LYS A 174 16.27 19.82 -27.24
C LYS A 174 15.77 20.82 -26.19
N TYR A 175 15.29 21.99 -26.62
CA TYR A 175 14.73 23.00 -25.70
C TYR A 175 13.42 22.53 -25.07
N LEU A 176 12.58 21.80 -25.82
CA LEU A 176 11.32 21.26 -25.31
C LEU A 176 11.56 20.12 -24.30
N PHE A 177 12.55 19.26 -24.54
CA PHE A 177 12.98 18.26 -23.55
C PHE A 177 13.57 18.90 -22.30
N LEU A 178 14.39 19.95 -22.47
CA LEU A 178 14.97 20.69 -21.35
C LEU A 178 13.89 21.40 -20.54
N SER A 179 12.88 22.01 -21.19
CA SER A 179 11.79 22.67 -20.48
C SER A 179 10.89 21.69 -19.73
N ILE A 180 10.62 20.51 -20.29
CA ILE A 180 9.91 19.42 -19.59
C ILE A 180 10.73 18.93 -18.40
N LEU A 181 12.05 18.75 -18.54
CA LEU A 181 12.93 18.35 -17.43
C LEU A 181 12.97 19.41 -16.33
N ILE A 182 13.12 20.69 -16.68
CA ILE A 182 13.08 21.81 -15.72
C ILE A 182 11.71 21.84 -15.05
N TRP A 183 10.62 21.68 -15.80
CA TRP A 183 9.26 21.66 -15.25
C TRP A 183 9.02 20.47 -14.33
N LEU A 184 9.52 19.27 -14.64
CA LEU A 184 9.47 18.10 -13.75
C LEU A 184 10.35 18.27 -12.51
N LEU A 185 11.51 18.93 -12.63
CA LEU A 185 12.38 19.24 -11.51
C LEU A 185 11.73 20.30 -10.60
N VAL A 186 11.09 21.31 -11.19
CA VAL A 186 10.24 22.30 -10.51
C VAL A 186 9.05 21.61 -9.87
N LEU A 187 8.34 20.69 -10.52
CA LEU A 187 7.24 19.94 -9.90
C LEU A 187 7.72 19.00 -8.80
N LYS A 188 8.90 18.41 -8.91
CA LYS A 188 9.50 17.60 -7.83
C LYS A 188 9.88 18.48 -6.65
N TYR A 189 10.46 19.66 -6.90
CA TYR A 189 10.77 20.63 -5.86
C TYR A 189 9.50 21.21 -5.24
N ILE A 190 8.54 21.63 -6.06
CA ILE A 190 7.23 22.13 -5.62
C ILE A 190 6.46 21.02 -4.89
N GLY A 191 6.52 19.76 -5.29
CA GLY A 191 5.90 18.63 -4.58
C GLY A 191 6.55 18.34 -3.22
N VAL A 192 7.85 18.64 -3.07
CA VAL A 192 8.53 18.67 -1.76
C VAL A 192 8.12 19.91 -0.95
N TYR A 193 7.76 21.02 -1.59
CA TYR A 193 7.30 22.27 -0.96
C TYR A 193 5.78 22.40 -0.79
N GLN A 194 4.97 21.50 -1.37
CA GLN A 194 3.51 21.50 -1.33
C GLN A 194 2.96 20.33 -0.52
N SER A 195 3.59 20.05 0.63
CA SER A 195 2.73 19.78 1.79
C SER A 195 1.94 21.07 2.05
N PRO A 196 0.60 21.08 2.04
CA PRO A 196 -0.23 22.29 2.15
C PRO A 196 -0.14 23.05 3.49
N SER A 197 0.93 22.86 4.25
CA SER A 197 1.13 23.44 5.58
C SER A 197 2.58 23.88 5.82
N ASN A 198 3.31 24.28 4.78
CA ASN A 198 4.60 24.97 4.95
C ASN A 198 4.37 26.44 5.36
N ILE A 199 3.64 26.66 6.45
CA ILE A 199 4.01 27.77 7.34
C ILE A 199 5.40 27.38 7.82
N PRO A 200 6.46 28.19 7.58
CA PRO A 200 7.80 27.85 8.01
C PRO A 200 7.75 27.44 9.48
N ALA A 201 8.18 26.22 9.81
CA ALA A 201 8.27 25.76 11.20
C ALA A 201 9.05 26.78 12.08
N THR A 202 9.93 27.56 11.44
CA THR A 202 10.67 28.67 12.03
C THR A 202 9.79 29.69 12.76
N LEU A 203 8.54 29.95 12.33
CA LEU A 203 7.66 30.91 13.02
C LEU A 203 7.27 30.47 14.45
N CYS A 204 7.29 29.17 14.74
CA CYS A 204 7.02 28.62 16.07
C CYS A 204 8.29 28.11 16.79
N ASP A 205 9.43 28.09 16.10
CA ASP A 205 10.70 27.58 16.64
C ASP A 205 11.67 28.69 17.09
N ASP A 206 11.39 29.95 16.76
CA ASP A 206 12.17 31.06 17.28
C ASP A 206 12.00 31.19 18.81
N ASN A 207 13.02 31.72 19.50
CA ASN A 207 13.03 32.03 20.95
C ASN A 207 11.87 32.95 21.42
N SER A 208 10.97 33.33 20.52
CA SER A 208 9.79 34.14 20.74
C SER A 208 8.50 33.33 20.89
N ALA A 209 8.52 32.00 20.95
CA ALA A 209 7.30 31.24 21.20
C ALA A 209 6.78 31.46 22.64
N ASP A 210 5.48 31.72 22.77
CA ASP A 210 4.79 31.73 24.06
C ASP A 210 4.32 30.32 24.42
N TYR A 211 4.55 29.90 25.66
CA TYR A 211 4.12 28.61 26.18
C TYR A 211 2.73 28.70 26.81
N TRP A 212 1.95 27.64 26.69
CA TRP A 212 0.66 27.55 27.37
C TRP A 212 0.84 27.17 28.85
N GLU A 213 1.19 28.14 29.69
CA GLU A 213 1.50 27.95 31.12
C GLU A 213 0.37 27.34 31.96
N GLN A 214 -0.88 27.42 31.49
CA GLN A 214 -2.03 26.83 32.19
C GLN A 214 -2.13 25.32 32.01
N LEU A 215 -1.39 24.75 31.05
CA LEU A 215 -1.36 23.31 30.82
C LEU A 215 -0.45 22.65 31.87
N PRO A 216 -0.96 21.69 32.65
CA PRO A 216 -0.13 20.92 33.57
C PRO A 216 1.10 20.31 32.86
N PRO A 217 2.28 20.31 33.49
CA PRO A 217 3.50 19.79 32.87
C PRO A 217 3.46 18.27 32.67
N SER A 218 2.60 17.57 33.41
CA SER A 218 2.38 16.13 33.25
C SER A 218 0.98 15.70 33.70
N PHE A 219 0.51 14.61 33.12
CA PHE A 219 -0.72 13.89 33.48
C PHE A 219 -0.39 12.43 33.75
N LEU A 220 -1.07 11.80 34.72
CA LEU A 220 -0.82 10.42 35.10
C LEU A 220 -1.67 9.46 34.25
N ILE A 221 -1.06 8.38 33.78
CA ILE A 221 -1.74 7.29 33.09
C ILE A 221 -2.01 6.19 34.11
N THR A 222 -3.27 5.78 34.24
CA THR A 222 -3.64 4.72 35.19
C THR A 222 -3.41 3.34 34.59
N GLN A 223 -3.80 3.15 33.33
CA GLN A 223 -3.63 1.88 32.62
C GLN A 223 -3.65 2.11 31.10
N ASN A 224 -4.80 2.52 30.55
CA ASN A 224 -4.94 2.82 29.12
C ASN A 224 -4.85 4.31 28.88
N VAL A 225 -4.47 4.70 27.67
CA VAL A 225 -4.34 6.09 27.28
C VAL A 225 -5.12 6.39 26.02
N LYS A 226 -5.88 7.48 26.08
CA LYS A 226 -6.56 8.09 24.95
C LYS A 226 -6.17 9.56 24.86
N VAL A 227 -5.58 9.96 23.74
CA VAL A 227 -5.20 11.34 23.46
C VAL A 227 -5.99 11.84 22.27
N VAL A 228 -6.66 12.97 22.45
CA VAL A 228 -7.38 13.67 21.39
C VAL A 228 -6.85 15.09 21.28
N VAL A 229 -6.54 15.53 20.06
CA VAL A 229 -6.22 16.94 19.78
C VAL A 229 -7.21 17.44 18.74
N GLU A 230 -8.13 18.29 19.17
CA GLU A 230 -9.15 18.92 18.33
C GLU A 230 -8.74 20.33 17.93
N GLY A 231 -9.28 20.82 16.81
CA GLY A 231 -8.98 22.15 16.29
C GLY A 231 -7.86 22.17 15.24
N ARG A 232 -7.26 23.34 15.00
CA ARG A 232 -6.16 23.51 14.05
C ARG A 232 -4.83 23.57 14.78
N VAL A 233 -3.95 22.67 14.39
CA VAL A 233 -2.56 22.65 14.81
C VAL A 233 -1.67 22.78 13.58
N THR A 234 -0.62 23.59 13.64
CA THR A 234 0.32 23.78 12.55
C THR A 234 1.21 22.55 12.40
N GLY A 235 1.68 21.99 13.52
CA GLY A 235 2.52 20.80 13.54
C GLY A 235 2.84 20.34 14.95
N GLY A 236 3.74 19.37 15.06
CA GLY A 236 4.16 18.80 16.34
C GLY A 236 4.43 17.32 16.27
N THR A 237 4.94 16.78 17.39
CA THR A 237 5.30 15.36 17.49
C THR A 237 4.78 14.75 18.77
N ILE A 238 4.13 13.59 18.64
CA ILE A 238 3.84 12.70 19.76
C ILE A 238 4.84 11.56 19.74
N ARG A 239 5.66 11.45 20.79
CA ARG A 239 6.59 10.35 21.00
C ARG A 239 6.02 9.40 22.03
N VAL A 240 5.93 8.13 21.69
CA VAL A 240 5.49 7.07 22.61
C VAL A 240 6.72 6.27 23.01
N ASN A 241 7.03 6.31 24.30
CA ASN A 241 8.09 5.56 24.92
C ASN A 241 7.49 4.47 25.81
N ARG A 242 8.27 3.41 26.02
CA ARG A 242 7.95 2.35 26.97
C ARG A 242 8.60 2.65 28.32
N LEU A 243 7.86 2.41 29.39
CA LEU A 243 8.38 2.40 30.76
C LEU A 243 8.50 0.96 31.28
N PRO A 244 9.49 0.70 32.16
CA PRO A 244 9.62 -0.59 32.81
C PRO A 244 8.38 -0.92 33.66
N THR A 245 8.16 -2.21 33.87
CA THR A 245 7.08 -2.74 34.72
C THR A 245 7.07 -2.06 36.10
N ASN A 246 5.88 -1.69 36.59
CA ASN A 246 5.61 -0.97 37.85
C ASN A 246 5.91 0.54 37.85
N ALA A 247 6.39 1.12 36.77
CA ALA A 247 6.45 2.58 36.64
C ALA A 247 5.06 3.14 36.32
N GLN A 248 4.71 4.27 36.95
CA GLN A 248 3.47 4.96 36.62
C GLN A 248 3.62 5.66 35.26
N GLY A 249 2.70 5.39 34.33
CA GLY A 249 2.71 6.03 33.03
C GLY A 249 2.43 7.53 33.13
N THR A 250 2.98 8.32 32.20
CA THR A 250 2.77 9.77 32.18
C THR A 250 2.60 10.31 30.76
N ILE A 251 1.84 11.41 30.65
CA ILE A 251 1.73 12.22 29.43
C ILE A 251 2.34 13.59 29.75
N LYS A 252 3.33 14.03 28.96
CA LYS A 252 4.02 15.33 29.12
C LYS A 252 3.79 16.17 27.87
N PRO A 253 2.71 16.97 27.82
CA PRO A 253 2.43 17.83 26.69
C PRO A 253 3.11 19.19 26.82
N THR A 254 3.57 19.72 25.69
CA THR A 254 4.14 21.06 25.54
C THR A 254 3.44 21.73 24.37
N VAL A 255 2.75 22.83 24.63
CA VAL A 255 2.05 23.61 23.60
C VAL A 255 2.70 24.98 23.46
N ARG A 256 3.07 25.31 22.23
CA ARG A 256 3.73 26.56 21.85
C ARG A 256 2.87 27.33 20.85
N VAL A 257 2.80 28.64 21.01
CA VAL A 257 2.17 29.55 20.03
C VAL A 257 3.14 30.65 19.63
N SER A 258 2.96 31.21 18.44
CA SER A 258 3.69 32.42 18.02
C SER A 258 3.44 33.59 19.00
N ALA A 259 4.49 34.29 19.45
CA ALA A 259 4.39 35.46 20.35
C ALA A 259 3.37 36.52 19.89
N ASN A 260 3.32 36.77 18.59
CA ASN A 260 2.44 37.79 18.01
C ASN A 260 0.95 37.45 18.16
N HIS A 261 0.62 36.20 18.49
CA HIS A 261 -0.75 35.68 18.60
C HIS A 261 -1.02 35.05 19.97
N ARG A 262 -0.53 35.68 21.04
CA ARG A 262 -0.77 35.24 22.43
C ARG A 262 -2.27 35.12 22.78
N ASN A 263 -3.15 35.81 22.06
CA ASN A 263 -4.60 35.68 22.18
C ASN A 263 -5.09 34.25 21.87
N LEU A 264 -4.39 33.47 21.04
CA LEU A 264 -4.74 32.08 20.76
C LEU A 264 -4.74 31.21 22.03
N LEU A 265 -3.89 31.53 23.02
CA LEU A 265 -3.86 30.82 24.30
C LEU A 265 -5.19 30.92 25.08
N LYS A 266 -5.99 31.97 24.84
CA LYS A 266 -7.29 32.16 25.50
C LYS A 266 -8.38 31.28 24.91
N GLU A 267 -8.20 30.82 23.68
CA GLU A 267 -9.12 29.92 22.98
C GLU A 267 -8.79 28.45 23.23
N MET A 268 -7.60 28.17 23.77
CA MET A 268 -7.17 26.83 24.11
C MET A 268 -7.79 26.38 25.44
N SER A 269 -8.19 25.11 25.49
CA SER A 269 -8.62 24.46 26.73
C SER A 269 -8.29 22.98 26.69
N PHE A 270 -8.21 22.35 27.86
CA PHE A 270 -7.96 20.92 27.94
C PHE A 270 -8.98 20.25 28.86
N ARG A 271 -9.26 18.98 28.59
CA ARG A 271 -10.03 18.11 29.47
C ARG A 271 -9.19 16.89 29.80
N TYR A 272 -9.14 16.59 31.10
CA TYR A 272 -8.42 15.43 31.61
C TYR A 272 -9.37 14.60 32.47
N THR A 273 -9.53 13.34 32.09
CA THR A 273 -10.35 12.37 32.84
C THR A 273 -9.46 11.21 33.26
N PRO A 274 -9.00 11.16 34.53
CA PRO A 274 -8.27 10.01 35.04
C PRO A 274 -9.20 8.82 35.17
N GLY A 275 -8.66 7.62 34.97
CA GLY A 275 -9.39 6.37 35.13
C GLY A 275 -8.67 5.22 34.43
N PRO A 276 -9.28 4.01 34.38
CA PRO A 276 -8.72 2.87 33.65
C PRO A 276 -8.40 3.19 32.19
N GLU A 277 -9.15 4.12 31.59
CA GLU A 277 -8.82 4.75 30.32
C GLU A 277 -8.60 6.24 30.56
N THR A 278 -7.34 6.63 30.79
CA THR A 278 -6.96 8.03 30.95
C THR A 278 -7.21 8.75 29.63
N LEU A 279 -8.10 9.76 29.65
CA LEU A 279 -8.38 10.61 28.51
C LEU A 279 -7.74 12.00 28.70
N LEU A 280 -6.93 12.42 27.73
CA LEU A 280 -6.47 13.80 27.56
C LEU A 280 -6.99 14.35 26.23
N GLU A 281 -7.86 15.36 26.31
CA GLU A 281 -8.40 16.08 25.16
C GLU A 281 -7.83 17.51 25.18
N LEU A 282 -7.09 17.88 24.14
CA LEU A 282 -6.61 19.24 23.93
C LEU A 282 -7.47 19.92 22.86
N ILE A 283 -8.10 21.03 23.20
CA ILE A 283 -8.98 21.80 22.32
C ILE A 283 -8.20 23.02 21.85
N MET A 284 -7.87 23.05 20.56
CA MET A 284 -7.09 24.09 19.89
C MET A 284 -8.00 25.04 19.11
N PRO A 285 -7.53 26.26 18.76
CA PRO A 285 -8.30 27.19 17.95
C PRO A 285 -8.77 26.57 16.62
N THR A 286 -10.02 26.83 16.21
CA THR A 286 -10.55 26.30 14.94
C THR A 286 -10.03 27.03 13.71
N LEU A 287 -9.53 28.26 13.91
CA LEU A 287 -8.97 29.14 12.90
C LEU A 287 -7.62 29.64 13.41
N LEU A 288 -6.63 29.67 12.53
CA LEU A 288 -5.34 30.28 12.80
C LEU A 288 -5.21 31.52 11.91
N PRO A 289 -4.71 32.65 12.43
CA PRO A 289 -4.35 33.79 11.58
C PRO A 289 -3.24 33.37 10.61
N ALA A 290 -3.06 34.11 9.52
CA ALA A 290 -2.16 33.72 8.43
C ALA A 290 -0.69 33.55 8.87
N ASP A 291 -0.29 34.30 9.89
CA ASP A 291 1.03 34.30 10.53
C ASP A 291 1.01 33.66 11.94
N GLY A 292 -0.14 33.11 12.36
CA GLY A 292 -0.28 32.39 13.61
C GLY A 292 0.14 30.93 13.47
N CYS A 293 0.80 30.41 14.50
CA CYS A 293 1.13 29.00 14.58
C CYS A 293 0.82 28.42 15.96
N VAL A 294 0.45 27.14 15.98
CA VAL A 294 0.24 26.33 17.17
C VAL A 294 1.01 25.04 16.98
N TYR A 295 1.93 24.74 17.90
CA TYR A 295 2.75 23.54 17.88
C TYR A 295 2.49 22.71 19.13
N VAL A 296 2.27 21.40 18.97
CA VAL A 296 1.98 20.49 20.09
C VAL A 296 2.98 19.35 20.09
N ASP A 297 3.89 19.36 21.06
CA ASP A 297 4.78 18.25 21.32
C ASP A 297 4.28 17.47 22.53
N MET A 298 4.34 16.14 22.47
CA MET A 298 3.88 15.29 23.56
C MET A 298 4.79 14.09 23.71
N VAL A 299 5.18 13.80 24.94
CA VAL A 299 5.84 12.55 25.29
C VAL A 299 4.88 11.71 26.11
N ILE A 300 4.58 10.51 25.64
CA ILE A 300 3.74 9.52 26.33
C ILE A 300 4.68 8.41 26.80
N ASP A 301 4.92 8.36 28.09
CA ASP A 301 5.67 7.29 28.73
C ASP A 301 4.66 6.24 29.22
N LEU A 302 4.53 5.14 28.49
CA LEU A 302 3.47 4.15 28.69
C LEU A 302 3.98 2.95 29.49
N ALA A 303 3.24 2.55 30.52
CA ALA A 303 3.59 1.41 31.36
C ALA A 303 3.38 0.07 30.64
N ASP A 304 4.17 -0.95 31.01
CA ASP A 304 4.14 -2.30 30.41
C ASP A 304 2.81 -3.04 30.57
N ASP A 305 1.99 -2.65 31.54
CA ASP A 305 0.67 -3.24 31.81
C ASP A 305 -0.48 -2.51 31.10
N ALA A 306 -0.17 -1.54 30.23
CA ALA A 306 -1.15 -0.86 29.40
C ALA A 306 -1.81 -1.84 28.41
N ILE A 307 -3.15 -1.79 28.32
CA ILE A 307 -3.91 -2.68 27.43
C ILE A 307 -4.22 -2.00 26.10
N ALA A 308 -4.39 -0.67 26.10
CA ALA A 308 -4.76 0.10 24.92
C ALA A 308 -4.08 1.47 24.82
N LEU A 309 -3.71 1.82 23.59
CA LEU A 309 -3.19 3.12 23.16
C LEU A 309 -4.08 3.67 22.04
N ASP A 310 -4.77 4.78 22.28
CA ASP A 310 -5.61 5.47 21.30
C ASP A 310 -5.14 6.92 21.12
N ILE A 311 -4.66 7.30 19.95
CA ILE A 311 -4.20 8.66 19.63
C ILE A 311 -4.99 9.13 18.41
N ASN A 312 -5.77 10.20 18.57
CA ASN A 312 -6.53 10.83 17.49
C ASN A 312 -6.21 12.32 17.42
N VAL A 313 -5.39 12.71 16.45
CA VAL A 313 -4.82 14.05 16.39
C VAL A 313 -4.89 14.62 14.98
N THR A 314 -4.65 15.92 14.84
CA THR A 314 -4.58 16.58 13.54
C THR A 314 -3.21 17.18 13.33
N ASN A 315 -2.58 16.91 12.20
CA ASN A 315 -1.28 17.47 11.80
C ASN A 315 -0.10 17.17 12.77
N LEU A 316 -0.24 16.19 13.67
CA LEU A 316 0.83 15.76 14.57
C LEU A 316 1.45 14.46 14.09
N SER A 317 2.78 14.44 14.04
CA SER A 317 3.54 13.24 13.72
C SER A 317 3.51 12.32 14.93
N ILE A 318 3.28 11.03 14.72
CA ILE A 318 3.28 10.04 15.80
C ILE A 318 4.50 9.16 15.60
N VAL A 319 5.35 9.04 16.62
CA VAL A 319 6.57 8.27 16.59
C VAL A 319 6.57 7.29 17.75
N VAL A 320 6.56 6.00 17.42
CA VAL A 320 6.74 4.91 18.36
C VAL A 320 8.17 4.41 18.20
N VAL A 321 8.97 4.52 19.27
CA VAL A 321 10.41 4.22 19.26
C VAL A 321 10.79 2.96 20.03
N ASP A 322 9.98 2.58 21.02
CA ASP A 322 10.30 1.46 21.91
C ASP A 322 9.40 0.26 21.63
N PRO A 323 9.93 -0.98 21.79
CA PRO A 323 9.14 -2.18 21.62
C PRO A 323 8.18 -2.39 22.79
N PHE A 324 6.91 -2.65 22.52
CA PHE A 324 5.92 -2.92 23.58
C PHE A 324 4.91 -4.00 23.20
N VAL A 325 4.33 -4.62 24.24
CA VAL A 325 3.29 -5.66 24.14
C VAL A 325 1.98 -5.05 24.63
N ILE A 326 1.13 -4.61 23.70
CA ILE A 326 -0.13 -3.92 24.03
C ILE A 326 -1.24 -4.45 23.13
N ASN A 327 -2.35 -4.87 23.74
CA ASN A 327 -3.44 -5.54 23.04
C ASN A 327 -4.04 -4.69 21.91
N ARG A 328 -4.25 -3.39 22.12
CA ARG A 328 -4.89 -2.53 21.12
C ARG A 328 -4.13 -1.24 20.88
N VAL A 329 -3.76 -1.01 19.62
CA VAL A 329 -3.18 0.26 19.17
C VAL A 329 -4.07 0.88 18.12
N ASN A 330 -4.48 2.13 18.32
CA ASN A 330 -5.20 2.94 17.34
C ASN A 330 -4.53 4.30 17.20
N LEU A 331 -3.86 4.54 16.08
CA LEU A 331 -3.16 5.79 15.81
C LEU A 331 -3.77 6.47 14.59
N ARG A 332 -4.30 7.68 14.79
CA ARG A 332 -4.96 8.46 13.75
C ARG A 332 -4.41 9.87 13.70
N THR A 333 -4.07 10.30 12.48
CA THR A 333 -3.68 11.68 12.17
C THR A 333 -4.27 12.10 10.83
N THR A 334 -4.12 13.36 10.45
CA THR A 334 -4.61 13.90 9.16
C THR A 334 -3.48 14.04 8.16
N ASN A 335 -2.49 14.89 8.46
CA ASN A 335 -1.48 15.33 7.50
C ASN A 335 -0.04 15.02 7.90
N ALA A 336 0.18 14.39 9.05
CA ALA A 336 1.51 14.14 9.58
C ALA A 336 1.85 12.64 9.65
N LYS A 337 3.15 12.33 9.61
CA LYS A 337 3.65 10.95 9.44
C LYS A 337 3.36 10.11 10.69
N ILE A 338 2.99 8.85 10.50
CA ILE A 338 3.06 7.85 11.57
C ILE A 338 4.30 6.98 11.32
N THR A 339 5.19 6.93 12.30
CA THR A 339 6.41 6.13 12.29
C THR A 339 6.35 5.13 13.43
N PHE A 340 6.37 3.85 13.11
CA PHE A 340 6.35 2.74 14.04
C PHE A 340 7.58 1.88 13.77
N ASP A 341 8.72 2.36 14.27
CA ASP A 341 10.03 1.78 14.00
C ASP A 341 10.51 0.92 15.18
N ALA A 342 9.57 0.19 15.79
CA ALA A 342 9.83 -0.71 16.90
C ALA A 342 8.96 -1.97 16.79
N PRO A 343 9.45 -3.14 17.23
CA PRO A 343 8.64 -4.35 17.33
C PRO A 343 7.40 -4.14 18.20
N TRP A 344 6.25 -4.62 17.73
CA TRP A 344 5.00 -4.59 18.50
C TRP A 344 4.33 -5.94 18.47
N GLU A 345 3.87 -6.37 19.63
CA GLU A 345 3.03 -7.55 19.80
C GLU A 345 1.70 -7.15 20.44
N GLY A 346 0.58 -7.66 19.92
CA GLY A 346 -0.73 -7.38 20.49
C GLY A 346 -1.87 -8.11 19.80
N ASN A 347 -3.10 -7.66 20.02
CA ASN A 347 -4.29 -8.25 19.42
C ASN A 347 -4.69 -7.54 18.12
N SER A 348 -4.78 -6.20 18.15
CA SER A 348 -5.23 -5.43 16.99
C SER A 348 -4.50 -4.10 16.87
N LEU A 349 -4.08 -3.77 15.65
CA LEU A 349 -3.44 -2.50 15.32
C LEU A 349 -4.19 -1.80 14.19
N SER A 350 -4.49 -0.52 14.39
CA SER A 350 -5.18 0.36 13.44
C SER A 350 -4.37 1.63 13.27
N LEU A 351 -3.92 1.90 12.04
CA LEU A 351 -3.18 3.11 11.69
C LEU A 351 -3.92 3.86 10.59
N GLN A 352 -4.18 5.15 10.80
CA GLN A 352 -4.93 5.97 9.86
C GLN A 352 -4.27 7.33 9.65
N SER A 353 -4.09 7.71 8.38
CA SER A 353 -3.75 9.08 7.98
C SER A 353 -4.62 9.52 6.80
N SER A 354 -4.80 10.82 6.57
CA SER A 354 -5.38 11.27 5.30
C SER A 354 -4.29 11.43 4.26
N ASN A 355 -3.19 12.12 4.60
CA ASN A 355 -2.24 12.62 3.61
C ASN A 355 -0.80 12.19 3.83
N ALA A 356 -0.48 11.61 4.98
CA ALA A 356 0.91 11.34 5.33
C ALA A 356 1.32 9.89 5.15
N ALA A 357 2.63 9.71 4.98
CA ALA A 357 3.24 8.40 4.94
C ALA A 357 3.09 7.64 6.27
N LEU A 358 2.94 6.33 6.15
CA LEU A 358 2.90 5.37 7.25
C LEU A 358 4.12 4.46 7.10
N SER A 359 5.04 4.50 8.06
CA SER A 359 6.25 3.66 8.08
C SER A 359 6.17 2.75 9.28
N VAL A 360 6.13 1.44 9.05
CA VAL A 360 5.88 0.45 10.10
C VAL A 360 6.77 -0.77 9.91
N SER A 361 7.30 -1.30 11.01
CA SER A 361 8.19 -2.45 11.02
C SER A 361 7.94 -3.35 12.22
N GLY A 362 8.12 -4.66 12.05
CA GLY A 362 8.08 -5.63 13.15
C GLY A 362 6.71 -5.76 13.83
N LEU A 363 5.62 -5.85 13.06
CA LEU A 363 4.27 -5.96 13.61
C LEU A 363 3.84 -7.42 13.79
N GLU A 364 3.36 -7.78 14.99
CA GLU A 364 2.78 -9.08 15.30
C GLU A 364 1.42 -8.91 16.00
N ALA A 365 0.33 -9.25 15.29
CA ALA A 365 -1.02 -9.21 15.82
C ALA A 365 -1.60 -10.62 15.97
N SER A 366 -2.22 -10.94 17.10
CA SER A 366 -2.97 -12.20 17.23
C SER A 366 -4.29 -12.18 16.42
N ASN A 367 -4.81 -11.01 16.05
CA ASN A 367 -6.01 -10.87 15.23
C ASN A 367 -5.75 -10.06 13.95
N ASN A 368 -5.80 -8.72 14.02
CA ASN A 368 -5.88 -7.89 12.81
C ASN A 368 -4.88 -6.73 12.78
N ILE A 369 -4.33 -6.46 11.59
CA ILE A 369 -3.57 -5.26 11.25
C ILE A 369 -4.35 -4.49 10.19
N ASN A 370 -4.72 -3.24 10.48
CA ASN A 370 -5.45 -2.37 9.57
C ASN A 370 -4.69 -1.04 9.36
N ILE A 371 -4.33 -0.74 8.12
CA ILE A 371 -3.55 0.43 7.75
C ILE A 371 -4.25 1.17 6.62
N VAL A 372 -4.63 2.42 6.85
CA VAL A 372 -5.43 3.21 5.91
C VAL A 372 -4.82 4.59 5.69
N THR A 373 -4.64 4.96 4.42
CA THR A 373 -4.30 6.34 4.05
C THR A 373 -4.99 6.75 2.75
N THR A 374 -5.15 8.06 2.49
CA THR A 374 -5.67 8.52 1.19
C THR A 374 -4.52 8.83 0.25
N ASN A 375 -3.56 9.66 0.66
CA ASN A 375 -2.47 10.14 -0.21
C ASN A 375 -1.07 9.66 0.22
N GLY A 376 -0.93 9.11 1.43
CA GLY A 376 0.35 8.69 1.95
C GLY A 376 0.85 7.36 1.38
N ASN A 377 2.16 7.24 1.25
CA ASN A 377 2.79 5.94 1.02
C ASN A 377 2.74 5.09 2.29
N VAL A 378 2.54 3.79 2.13
CA VAL A 378 2.64 2.79 3.20
C VAL A 378 3.90 1.97 2.97
N LEU A 379 4.82 2.01 3.93
CA LEU A 379 6.01 1.17 3.99
C LEU A 379 5.85 0.17 5.13
N LEU A 380 5.78 -1.12 4.80
CA LEU A 380 5.48 -2.22 5.72
C LEU A 380 6.55 -3.30 5.62
N THR A 381 7.57 -3.25 6.47
CA THR A 381 8.71 -4.17 6.37
C THR A 381 8.29 -5.62 6.68
N THR A 382 7.82 -5.86 7.91
CA THR A 382 7.40 -7.19 8.36
C THR A 382 6.10 -7.06 9.14
N ALA A 383 5.10 -7.87 8.78
CA ALA A 383 3.84 -7.96 9.50
C ALA A 383 3.29 -9.38 9.52
N VAL A 384 2.92 -9.83 10.72
CA VAL A 384 2.27 -11.11 10.96
C VAL A 384 0.94 -10.84 11.66
N ALA A 385 -0.14 -11.44 11.17
CA ALA A 385 -1.45 -11.36 11.82
C ALA A 385 -2.13 -12.73 11.89
N GLY A 386 -2.72 -13.06 13.03
CA GLY A 386 -3.43 -14.33 13.23
C GLY A 386 -4.75 -14.44 12.46
N SER A 387 -5.34 -13.33 12.01
CA SER A 387 -6.56 -13.33 11.18
C SER A 387 -6.40 -12.57 9.87
N ALA A 388 -6.14 -11.25 9.92
CA ALA A 388 -6.09 -10.45 8.69
C ALA A 388 -5.08 -9.29 8.69
N ILE A 389 -4.51 -9.03 7.52
CA ILE A 389 -3.77 -7.80 7.19
C ILE A 389 -4.56 -7.05 6.12
N ASN A 390 -5.03 -5.84 6.43
CA ASN A 390 -5.71 -4.94 5.50
C ASN A 390 -4.91 -3.65 5.33
N VAL A 391 -4.47 -3.37 4.11
CA VAL A 391 -3.76 -2.14 3.76
C VAL A 391 -4.47 -1.44 2.61
N ARG A 392 -4.89 -0.19 2.84
CA ARG A 392 -5.59 0.62 1.85
C ARG A 392 -4.91 1.97 1.66
N SER A 393 -4.65 2.31 0.40
CA SER A 393 -4.34 3.67 -0.03
C SER A 393 -5.28 4.10 -1.15
N THR A 394 -5.42 5.39 -1.44
CA THR A 394 -6.06 5.85 -2.69
C THR A 394 -4.98 6.18 -3.72
N ASN A 395 -4.03 7.05 -3.34
CA ASN A 395 -3.01 7.58 -4.24
C ASN A 395 -1.59 7.13 -3.90
N GLY A 396 -1.34 6.72 -2.66
CA GLY A 396 -0.02 6.31 -2.22
C GLY A 396 0.32 4.87 -2.56
N GLN A 397 1.62 4.62 -2.64
CA GLN A 397 2.17 3.29 -2.89
C GLN A 397 2.05 2.42 -1.63
N ILE A 398 1.88 1.12 -1.82
CA ILE A 398 1.97 0.12 -0.75
C ILE A 398 3.21 -0.72 -1.03
N ILE A 399 4.24 -0.54 -0.23
CA ILE A 399 5.53 -1.23 -0.35
C ILE A 399 5.75 -2.04 0.92
N GLY A 400 6.21 -3.27 0.77
CA GLY A 400 6.58 -4.09 1.92
C GLY A 400 7.66 -5.11 1.60
N SER A 401 8.01 -5.92 2.61
CA SER A 401 8.99 -7.01 2.44
C SER A 401 8.41 -8.39 2.74
N SER A 402 7.67 -8.55 3.84
CA SER A 402 7.07 -9.83 4.22
C SER A 402 5.75 -9.66 4.98
N LEU A 403 4.67 -10.22 4.45
CA LEU A 403 3.33 -10.20 5.04
C LEU A 403 2.81 -11.62 5.26
N THR A 404 2.38 -11.96 6.47
CA THR A 404 1.85 -13.30 6.79
C THR A 404 0.52 -13.19 7.53
N ALA A 405 -0.57 -13.65 6.93
CA ALA A 405 -1.88 -13.77 7.60
C ALA A 405 -2.82 -14.69 6.82
N PRO A 406 -3.82 -15.32 7.46
CA PRO A 406 -4.84 -16.08 6.74
C PRO A 406 -5.54 -15.27 5.64
N LEU A 407 -5.85 -14.00 5.89
CA LEU A 407 -6.37 -13.07 4.91
C LEU A 407 -5.43 -11.86 4.72
N VAL A 408 -4.98 -11.63 3.49
CA VAL A 408 -4.21 -10.42 3.14
C VAL A 408 -4.96 -9.63 2.07
N GLN A 409 -5.32 -8.39 2.37
CA GLN A 409 -6.01 -7.48 1.47
C GLN A 409 -5.21 -6.20 1.26
N LEU A 410 -4.76 -5.95 0.03
CA LEU A 410 -4.02 -4.76 -0.35
C LEU A 410 -4.78 -4.01 -1.45
N LYS A 411 -5.16 -2.76 -1.18
CA LYS A 411 -5.92 -1.95 -2.15
C LYS A 411 -5.31 -0.58 -2.38
N SER A 412 -5.18 -0.20 -3.64
CA SER A 412 -4.90 1.17 -4.05
C SER A 412 -5.82 1.60 -5.19
N THR A 413 -5.89 2.88 -5.51
CA THR A 413 -6.52 3.33 -6.78
C THR A 413 -5.43 3.68 -7.78
N ASN A 414 -4.46 4.50 -7.38
CA ASN A 414 -3.41 5.02 -8.25
C ASN A 414 -1.99 4.58 -7.85
N GLY A 415 -1.82 4.04 -6.65
CA GLY A 415 -0.53 3.61 -6.15
C GLY A 415 -0.14 2.21 -6.62
N ARG A 416 1.16 2.04 -6.86
CA ARG A 416 1.80 0.73 -7.03
C ARG A 416 1.68 -0.09 -5.75
N ILE A 417 1.46 -1.40 -5.88
CA ILE A 417 1.45 -2.36 -4.77
C ILE A 417 2.58 -3.36 -4.97
N SER A 418 3.49 -3.42 -3.99
CA SER A 418 4.74 -4.19 -4.03
C SER A 418 5.12 -4.70 -2.62
N PRO A 419 4.37 -5.65 -2.04
CA PRO A 419 4.53 -6.09 -0.66
C PRO A 419 5.73 -7.02 -0.40
N GLY A 420 6.50 -7.37 -1.44
CA GLY A 420 7.54 -8.40 -1.33
C GLY A 420 6.90 -9.78 -1.30
N ILE A 421 7.16 -10.54 -0.24
CA ILE A 421 6.64 -11.89 0.00
C ILE A 421 5.32 -11.80 0.76
N VAL A 422 4.30 -12.54 0.29
CA VAL A 422 2.99 -12.63 0.94
C VAL A 422 2.62 -14.09 1.17
N VAL A 423 2.37 -14.48 2.42
CA VAL A 423 1.95 -15.82 2.81
C VAL A 423 0.55 -15.76 3.43
N GLY A 424 -0.38 -16.56 2.93
CA GLY A 424 -1.74 -16.59 3.47
C GLY A 424 -2.65 -17.65 2.87
N GLN A 425 -3.91 -17.71 3.30
CA GLN A 425 -4.91 -18.59 2.68
C GLN A 425 -5.64 -17.88 1.56
N ASN A 426 -5.98 -16.60 1.76
CA ASN A 426 -6.69 -15.77 0.80
C ASN A 426 -5.98 -14.42 0.64
N VAL A 427 -5.50 -14.14 -0.56
CA VAL A 427 -4.77 -12.93 -0.91
C VAL A 427 -5.54 -12.16 -1.98
N VAL A 428 -5.95 -10.93 -1.65
CA VAL A 428 -6.69 -10.04 -2.54
C VAL A 428 -5.91 -8.75 -2.75
N VAL A 429 -5.54 -8.48 -4.01
CA VAL A 429 -4.74 -7.29 -4.35
C VAL A 429 -5.35 -6.55 -5.52
N GLU A 430 -5.73 -5.29 -5.27
CA GLU A 430 -6.49 -4.49 -6.21
C GLU A 430 -5.86 -3.11 -6.41
N SER A 431 -5.69 -2.72 -7.67
CA SER A 431 -5.43 -1.33 -8.06
C SER A 431 -6.34 -0.93 -9.22
N SER A 432 -6.44 0.35 -9.56
CA SER A 432 -7.04 0.76 -10.85
C SER A 432 -5.95 1.13 -11.84
N ASN A 433 -4.96 1.90 -11.39
CA ASN A 433 -3.94 2.50 -12.23
C ASN A 433 -2.50 2.16 -11.80
N GLY A 434 -2.31 1.43 -10.70
CA GLY A 434 -0.99 1.06 -10.20
C GLY A 434 -0.58 -0.36 -10.57
N ALA A 435 0.70 -0.53 -10.88
CA ALA A 435 1.31 -1.83 -11.09
C ALA A 435 1.22 -2.71 -9.84
N LEU A 436 0.99 -4.01 -10.07
CA LEU A 436 0.95 -5.04 -9.05
C LEU A 436 2.20 -5.92 -9.20
N LEU A 437 3.06 -5.98 -8.18
CA LEU A 437 4.30 -6.75 -8.20
C LEU A 437 4.38 -7.61 -6.93
N LEU A 438 4.13 -8.91 -7.05
CA LEU A 438 3.95 -9.76 -5.88
C LEU A 438 4.66 -11.10 -6.01
N GLU A 439 5.16 -11.57 -4.87
CA GLU A 439 5.54 -12.97 -4.65
C GLU A 439 4.62 -13.55 -3.57
N VAL A 440 3.86 -14.59 -3.90
CA VAL A 440 2.73 -15.06 -3.09
C VAL A 440 2.74 -16.57 -2.89
N THR A 441 2.50 -17.01 -1.65
CA THR A 441 2.19 -18.41 -1.29
C THR A 441 0.79 -18.42 -0.67
N ALA A 442 -0.22 -18.82 -1.46
CA ALA A 442 -1.60 -18.89 -0.97
C ALA A 442 -2.53 -19.82 -1.75
N ASN A 443 -3.56 -20.33 -1.07
CA ASN A 443 -4.59 -21.20 -1.65
C ASN A 443 -5.51 -20.44 -2.60
N LYS A 444 -5.82 -19.18 -2.30
CA LYS A 444 -6.68 -18.33 -3.13
C LYS A 444 -6.02 -16.98 -3.36
N ILE A 445 -5.83 -16.63 -4.62
CA ILE A 445 -5.17 -15.40 -5.04
C ILE A 445 -6.08 -14.68 -6.04
N ASN A 446 -6.46 -13.45 -5.74
CA ASN A 446 -7.21 -12.59 -6.66
C ASN A 446 -6.48 -11.26 -6.82
N THR A 447 -5.91 -11.04 -8.00
CA THR A 447 -5.22 -9.81 -8.39
C THR A 447 -5.99 -9.11 -9.50
N HIS A 448 -6.20 -7.81 -9.35
CA HIS A 448 -6.95 -7.02 -10.33
C HIS A 448 -6.36 -5.62 -10.49
N THR A 449 -6.16 -5.21 -11.74
CA THR A 449 -5.90 -3.81 -12.09
C THR A 449 -6.64 -3.44 -13.37
N THR A 450 -6.67 -2.16 -13.74
CA THR A 450 -7.33 -1.74 -15.00
C THR A 450 -6.30 -1.26 -16.02
N ASN A 451 -5.35 -0.43 -15.60
CA ASN A 451 -4.51 0.34 -16.52
C ASN A 451 -3.01 0.03 -16.44
N ASP A 452 -2.57 -0.81 -15.50
CA ASP A 452 -1.15 -1.12 -15.32
C ASP A 452 -0.90 -2.64 -15.27
N LYS A 453 0.36 -3.03 -15.25
CA LYS A 453 0.79 -4.42 -15.35
C LYS A 453 0.58 -5.19 -14.06
N ILE A 454 0.37 -6.50 -14.20
CA ILE A 454 0.43 -7.47 -13.12
C ILE A 454 1.66 -8.33 -13.33
N ASN A 455 2.60 -8.33 -12.39
CA ASN A 455 3.65 -9.34 -12.29
C ASN A 455 3.43 -10.12 -10.99
N LEU A 456 3.02 -11.37 -11.13
CA LEU A 456 2.71 -12.23 -10.00
C LEU A 456 3.59 -13.48 -10.08
N THR A 457 4.33 -13.76 -9.03
CA THR A 457 5.03 -15.03 -8.80
C THR A 457 4.25 -15.79 -7.73
N VAL A 458 3.83 -17.02 -8.03
CA VAL A 458 3.13 -17.89 -7.10
C VAL A 458 4.02 -19.08 -6.76
N ASN A 459 4.32 -19.23 -5.48
CA ASN A 459 5.20 -20.27 -4.96
C ASN A 459 4.38 -21.46 -4.45
N ASP A 460 4.63 -22.63 -5.05
CA ASP A 460 4.25 -23.99 -4.68
C ASP A 460 3.12 -24.15 -3.65
N VAL A 461 1.89 -24.01 -4.14
CA VAL A 461 0.70 -24.39 -3.38
C VAL A 461 -0.15 -25.30 -4.26
N GLU A 462 -0.10 -26.59 -3.94
CA GLU A 462 -0.97 -27.60 -4.53
C GLU A 462 -2.44 -27.19 -4.33
N GLY A 463 -3.22 -27.18 -5.41
CA GLY A 463 -4.63 -26.78 -5.34
C GLY A 463 -4.88 -25.26 -5.30
N SER A 464 -3.89 -24.41 -5.58
CA SER A 464 -4.14 -22.96 -5.65
C SER A 464 -5.17 -22.55 -6.70
N ILE A 465 -6.03 -21.62 -6.31
CA ILE A 465 -6.96 -20.89 -7.16
C ILE A 465 -6.39 -19.50 -7.40
N VAL A 466 -5.91 -19.25 -8.62
CA VAL A 466 -5.27 -17.98 -9.00
C VAL A 466 -6.13 -17.26 -10.03
N ARG A 467 -6.46 -16.00 -9.77
CA ARG A 467 -7.15 -15.10 -10.69
C ARG A 467 -6.35 -13.82 -10.84
N ALA A 468 -5.86 -13.53 -12.05
CA ALA A 468 -5.14 -12.30 -12.37
C ALA A 468 -5.78 -11.60 -13.57
N VAL A 469 -6.33 -10.40 -13.37
CA VAL A 469 -7.08 -9.69 -14.41
C VAL A 469 -6.63 -8.24 -14.56
N THR A 470 -6.35 -7.83 -15.79
CA THR A 470 -6.12 -6.43 -16.16
C THR A 470 -6.94 -6.06 -17.40
N SER A 471 -7.13 -4.77 -17.71
CA SER A 471 -7.87 -4.36 -18.92
C SER A 471 -6.94 -3.88 -20.01
N ASN A 472 -6.00 -3.01 -19.67
CA ASN A 472 -5.25 -2.20 -20.63
C ASN A 472 -3.73 -2.43 -20.59
N SER A 473 -3.26 -3.42 -19.85
CA SER A 473 -1.84 -3.74 -19.73
C SER A 473 -1.61 -5.25 -19.65
N GLN A 474 -0.35 -5.64 -19.52
CA GLN A 474 0.09 -7.03 -19.50
C GLN A 474 -0.15 -7.68 -18.14
N ALA A 475 -0.65 -8.93 -18.14
CA ALA A 475 -0.52 -9.82 -17.00
C ALA A 475 0.56 -10.87 -17.26
N ARG A 476 1.57 -10.89 -16.39
CA ARG A 476 2.64 -11.89 -16.36
C ARG A 476 2.56 -12.70 -15.07
N LEU A 477 2.43 -14.00 -15.21
CA LEU A 477 2.33 -14.95 -14.12
C LEU A 477 3.50 -15.95 -14.17
N ILE A 478 4.18 -16.14 -13.05
CA ILE A 478 5.19 -17.19 -12.87
C ILE A 478 4.66 -18.14 -11.81
N MET A 479 4.54 -19.41 -12.16
CA MET A 479 4.00 -20.47 -11.29
C MET A 479 5.11 -21.48 -11.01
N ASN A 480 5.48 -21.65 -9.74
CA ASN A 480 6.46 -22.64 -9.31
C ASN A 480 5.70 -23.86 -8.74
N GLY A 481 5.99 -25.07 -9.21
CA GLY A 481 5.39 -26.32 -8.69
C GLY A 481 3.90 -26.55 -9.01
N PHE A 482 3.28 -25.72 -9.86
CA PHE A 482 1.83 -25.77 -10.07
C PHE A 482 1.36 -27.05 -10.80
N LYS A 483 0.26 -27.62 -10.29
CA LYS A 483 -0.48 -28.72 -10.92
C LYS A 483 -1.97 -28.39 -10.96
N GLY A 484 -2.59 -28.53 -12.13
CA GLY A 484 -4.02 -28.30 -12.29
C GLY A 484 -4.40 -27.66 -13.62
N GLN A 485 -5.55 -27.01 -13.65
CA GLN A 485 -6.13 -26.40 -14.83
C GLN A 485 -5.68 -24.95 -15.00
N PHE A 486 -5.52 -24.50 -16.23
CA PHE A 486 -5.26 -23.10 -16.53
C PHE A 486 -6.12 -22.60 -17.69
N LYS A 487 -6.44 -21.32 -17.64
CA LYS A 487 -7.10 -20.57 -18.71
C LYS A 487 -6.47 -19.19 -18.81
N ILE A 488 -6.01 -18.85 -20.00
CA ILE A 488 -5.46 -17.53 -20.35
C ILE A 488 -6.27 -16.95 -21.51
N LYS A 489 -6.65 -15.67 -21.41
CA LYS A 489 -7.49 -15.01 -22.42
C LYS A 489 -7.14 -13.53 -22.59
N THR A 490 -6.82 -13.15 -23.83
CA THR A 490 -6.72 -11.76 -24.28
C THR A 490 -7.68 -11.47 -25.44
N SER A 491 -7.69 -10.24 -25.97
CA SER A 491 -8.41 -9.91 -27.20
C SER A 491 -7.72 -10.41 -28.45
N HIS A 492 -8.49 -10.57 -29.53
CA HIS A 492 -8.08 -11.16 -30.81
C HIS A 492 -6.85 -10.53 -31.48
N ARG A 493 -6.44 -9.31 -31.09
CA ARG A 493 -5.27 -8.62 -31.64
C ARG A 493 -4.00 -8.84 -30.81
N ASN A 494 -4.11 -9.50 -29.67
CA ASN A 494 -3.04 -9.72 -28.72
C ASN A 494 -2.74 -11.22 -28.58
N SER A 495 -1.63 -11.51 -27.90
CA SER A 495 -1.10 -12.85 -27.75
C SER A 495 -1.22 -13.36 -26.32
N ALA A 496 -1.82 -14.54 -26.17
CA ALA A 496 -1.75 -15.36 -24.96
C ALA A 496 -0.55 -16.32 -25.09
N ARG A 497 0.46 -16.17 -24.23
CA ARG A 497 1.71 -16.92 -24.28
C ARG A 497 1.85 -17.83 -23.06
N ILE A 498 2.35 -19.04 -23.30
CA ILE A 498 2.68 -20.00 -22.24
C ILE A 498 4.11 -20.46 -22.46
N LYS A 499 4.92 -20.39 -21.40
CA LYS A 499 6.27 -20.97 -21.32
C LYS A 499 6.22 -22.11 -20.32
N ASN A 500 6.71 -23.27 -20.72
CA ASN A 500 6.80 -24.42 -19.85
C ASN A 500 8.27 -24.75 -19.60
N ASP A 501 8.77 -24.26 -18.47
CA ASP A 501 10.10 -24.58 -17.97
C ASP A 501 10.01 -25.66 -16.85
N SER A 502 8.86 -26.34 -16.74
CA SER A 502 8.64 -27.44 -15.80
C SER A 502 8.79 -28.81 -16.48
N ASP A 503 9.01 -29.85 -15.67
CA ASP A 503 9.10 -31.24 -16.14
C ASP A 503 7.72 -31.84 -16.46
N TYR A 504 6.64 -31.13 -16.12
CA TYR A 504 5.27 -31.61 -16.32
C TYR A 504 4.79 -31.28 -17.74
N PRO A 505 4.24 -32.27 -18.47
CA PRO A 505 3.66 -32.02 -19.79
C PRO A 505 2.38 -31.20 -19.66
N ILE A 506 2.16 -30.30 -20.63
CA ILE A 506 0.93 -29.53 -20.76
C ILE A 506 0.01 -30.24 -21.75
N SER A 507 -1.21 -30.57 -21.31
CA SER A 507 -2.29 -31.06 -22.16
C SER A 507 -3.24 -29.90 -22.47
N TYR A 508 -3.30 -29.46 -23.73
CA TYR A 508 -4.19 -28.38 -24.15
C TYR A 508 -5.58 -28.91 -24.50
N THR A 509 -6.61 -28.30 -23.93
CA THR A 509 -8.01 -28.51 -24.33
C THR A 509 -8.41 -27.51 -25.41
N TYR A 510 -7.85 -26.29 -25.36
CA TYR A 510 -8.08 -25.26 -26.37
C TYR A 510 -6.80 -24.44 -26.59
N THR A 511 -6.50 -24.13 -27.86
CA THR A 511 -5.34 -23.30 -28.21
C THR A 511 -5.67 -22.39 -29.39
N SER A 512 -5.45 -21.10 -29.21
CA SER A 512 -5.52 -20.06 -30.22
C SER A 512 -4.45 -19.00 -29.92
N SER A 513 -4.28 -18.01 -30.78
CA SER A 513 -3.32 -16.93 -30.54
C SER A 513 -3.67 -16.06 -29.33
N PHE A 514 -4.97 -15.88 -29.05
CA PHE A 514 -5.49 -14.98 -28.02
C PHE A 514 -6.11 -15.70 -26.82
N SER A 515 -6.22 -17.02 -26.84
CA SER A 515 -6.70 -17.79 -25.70
C SER A 515 -6.18 -19.22 -25.70
N LYS A 516 -5.79 -19.70 -24.53
CA LYS A 516 -5.30 -21.07 -24.30
C LYS A 516 -5.93 -21.61 -23.02
N GLU A 517 -6.29 -22.88 -23.04
CA GLU A 517 -6.87 -23.59 -21.90
C GLU A 517 -6.34 -25.03 -21.88
N GLY A 518 -6.08 -25.56 -20.70
CA GLY A 518 -5.53 -26.90 -20.57
C GLY A 518 -5.23 -27.28 -19.13
N VAL A 519 -4.46 -28.35 -19.00
CA VAL A 519 -4.09 -28.97 -17.73
C VAL A 519 -2.58 -29.22 -17.71
N ILE A 520 -1.95 -28.96 -16.58
CA ILE A 520 -0.56 -29.31 -16.27
C ILE A 520 -0.56 -30.33 -15.13
N SER A 521 -0.25 -31.59 -15.47
CA SER A 521 -0.33 -32.75 -14.55
C SER A 521 -1.72 -32.97 -13.92
N SER A 522 -1.93 -34.11 -13.25
CA SER A 522 -3.15 -34.39 -12.49
C SER A 522 -3.12 -33.61 -11.17
N GLY A 523 -3.70 -32.41 -11.15
CA GLY A 523 -3.83 -31.57 -9.94
C GLY A 523 -5.18 -30.86 -9.87
N THR A 524 -5.49 -30.30 -8.70
CA THR A 524 -6.77 -29.61 -8.41
C THR A 524 -6.69 -28.09 -8.53
N GLY A 525 -5.50 -27.52 -8.77
CA GLY A 525 -5.34 -26.07 -8.89
C GLY A 525 -6.06 -25.51 -10.12
N THR A 526 -6.41 -24.22 -10.06
CA THR A 526 -7.05 -23.51 -11.19
C THR A 526 -6.42 -22.13 -11.37
N ILE A 527 -5.98 -21.82 -12.60
CA ILE A 527 -5.44 -20.51 -12.96
C ILE A 527 -6.37 -19.85 -13.98
N TYR A 528 -6.70 -18.58 -13.74
CA TYR A 528 -7.36 -17.70 -14.71
C TYR A 528 -6.58 -16.40 -14.87
N VAL A 529 -6.04 -16.18 -16.07
CA VAL A 529 -5.37 -14.93 -16.46
C VAL A 529 -6.15 -14.29 -17.59
N ALA A 530 -6.46 -13.01 -17.48
CA ALA A 530 -7.11 -12.31 -18.58
C ALA A 530 -6.73 -10.84 -18.71
N THR A 531 -6.63 -10.40 -19.97
CA THR A 531 -6.55 -9.00 -20.36
C THR A 531 -7.52 -8.66 -21.50
N SER A 532 -7.83 -7.37 -21.68
CA SER A 532 -8.68 -6.93 -22.80
C SER A 532 -7.87 -6.33 -23.94
N ASN A 533 -6.75 -5.67 -23.66
CA ASN A 533 -6.04 -4.85 -24.66
C ASN A 533 -4.51 -5.03 -24.63
N SER A 534 -3.99 -6.14 -24.09
CA SER A 534 -2.54 -6.40 -24.07
C SER A 534 -2.18 -7.88 -24.24
N ASP A 535 -0.90 -8.20 -24.28
CA ASP A 535 -0.42 -9.58 -24.25
C ASP A 535 -0.47 -10.14 -22.82
N ASP A 536 -0.71 -11.44 -22.69
CA ASP A 536 -0.63 -12.16 -21.42
C ASP A 536 0.43 -13.27 -21.50
N GLU A 537 1.12 -13.53 -20.39
CA GLU A 537 2.14 -14.58 -20.30
C GLU A 537 2.00 -15.39 -19.01
N ILE A 538 1.97 -16.72 -19.12
CA ILE A 538 2.14 -17.64 -17.99
C ILE A 538 3.46 -18.40 -18.19
N THR A 539 4.29 -18.49 -17.15
CA THR A 539 5.48 -19.35 -17.11
C THR A 539 5.31 -20.38 -16.00
N PHE A 540 5.40 -21.66 -16.33
CA PHE A 540 5.45 -22.76 -15.36
C PHE A 540 6.91 -23.15 -15.11
N ARG A 541 7.28 -23.35 -13.85
CA ARG A 541 8.61 -23.78 -13.38
C ARG A 541 8.49 -24.91 -12.38
N ASN A 542 9.56 -25.70 -12.25
CA ASN A 542 9.69 -26.71 -11.20
C ASN A 542 9.87 -26.08 -9.83
#